data_AF-A0A2V5LAB4-F1
#
_entry.id   AF-A0A2V5LAB4-F1
#
_cell.length_a   1.000
_cell.length_b   1.000
_cell.length_c   1.000
_cell.angle_alpha   90.00
_cell.angle_beta   90.00
_cell.angle_gamma   90.00
#
_symmetry.space_group_name_H-M   'P 1'
#
loop_
_entity.id
_entity.type
_entity.pdbx_description
1 polymer ?
#
loop_
_entity_poly.entity_id
_entity_poly.type
_entity_poly.pdbx_seq_one_letter_code
_entity_poly.pdbx_strand_id
1 'polypeptide(L)'
;MLANLTLRRLDSRLSGWAGAFDAVYTRYADDLAFSGSAELARRADAFVRGAARIVADEGHALNGLKTRIHPAGVRQSVTGVVVNERTNITRSEFDLLKAVLRNCAVHGPESQNREGHPDFRAQLLGRITWVACVHPPRGARLRADFGRISW
;
A
#
# COMPACT_ATOMS: atom_id res chain seq x y z
N MET A 1 4.51 -20.84 4.40
CA MET A 1 4.93 -20.49 5.78
C MET A 1 6.43 -20.68 6.05
N LEU A 2 7.22 -21.35 5.21
CA LEU A 2 8.68 -21.49 5.38
C LEU A 2 9.45 -20.15 5.27
N ALA A 3 9.05 -19.28 4.33
CA ALA A 3 9.71 -17.99 4.11
C ALA A 3 9.66 -17.05 5.33
N ASN A 4 8.61 -17.11 6.16
CA ASN A 4 8.54 -16.29 7.38
C ASN A 4 9.47 -16.79 8.48
N LEU A 5 9.70 -18.11 8.54
CA LEU A 5 10.62 -18.72 9.50
C LEU A 5 12.08 -18.38 9.17
N THR A 6 12.43 -18.40 7.88
CA THR A 6 13.79 -18.04 7.43
C THR A 6 14.12 -16.57 7.71
N LEU A 7 13.13 -15.68 7.65
CA LEU A 7 13.34 -14.23 7.86
C LEU A 7 13.27 -13.80 9.32
N ARG A 8 13.02 -14.70 10.28
CA ARG A 8 12.83 -14.33 11.70
C ARG A 8 14.06 -13.63 12.30
N ARG A 9 15.27 -14.09 11.95
CA ARG A 9 16.52 -13.47 12.41
C ARG A 9 16.72 -12.08 11.80
N LEU A 10 16.49 -11.98 10.49
CA LEU A 10 16.49 -10.70 9.77
C LEU A 10 15.52 -9.71 10.42
N ASP A 11 14.26 -10.11 10.64
CA ASP A 11 13.23 -9.27 11.25
C ASP A 11 13.65 -8.77 12.65
N SER A 12 14.25 -9.64 13.45
CA SER A 12 14.70 -9.28 14.80
C SER A 12 15.82 -8.23 14.76
N ARG A 13 16.79 -8.39 13.85
CA ARG A 13 17.91 -7.45 13.69
C ARG A 13 17.45 -6.12 13.10
N LEU A 14 16.58 -6.14 12.09
CA LEU A 14 16.01 -4.93 11.49
C LEU A 14 15.12 -4.18 12.47
N SER A 15 14.35 -4.88 13.30
CA SER A 15 13.56 -4.26 14.37
C SER A 15 14.46 -3.58 15.41
N GLY A 16 15.56 -4.23 15.82
CA GLY A 16 16.53 -3.61 16.73
C GLY A 16 17.24 -2.40 16.12
N TRP A 17 17.61 -2.49 14.83
CA TRP A 17 18.20 -1.37 14.09
C TRP A 17 17.26 -0.18 13.95
N ALA A 18 15.98 -0.44 13.65
CA ALA A 18 14.94 0.57 13.60
C ALA A 18 14.77 1.25 14.97
N GLY A 19 14.70 0.46 16.06
CA GLY A 19 14.62 0.98 17.42
C GLY A 19 15.79 1.89 17.80
N ALA A 20 17.01 1.59 17.36
CA ALA A 20 18.19 2.43 17.61
C ALA A 20 18.14 3.81 16.93
N PHE A 21 17.23 4.00 15.96
CA PHE A 21 17.01 5.25 15.25
C PHE A 21 15.63 5.87 15.54
N ASP A 22 14.90 5.37 16.54
CA ASP A 22 13.51 5.76 16.81
C ASP A 22 12.61 5.62 15.56
N ALA A 23 12.82 4.52 14.83
CA ALA A 23 12.10 4.17 13.62
C ALA A 23 11.20 2.96 13.83
N VAL A 24 10.10 2.91 13.09
CA VAL A 24 9.17 1.79 13.06
C VAL A 24 9.44 0.95 11.81
N TYR A 25 9.63 -0.35 12.02
CA TYR A 25 9.84 -1.34 10.97
C TYR A 25 8.55 -2.15 10.72
N THR A 26 8.21 -2.34 9.45
CA THR A 26 7.12 -3.20 9.00
C THR A 26 7.58 -4.02 7.79
N ARG A 27 7.19 -5.29 7.72
CA ARG A 27 7.46 -6.17 6.57
C ARG A 27 6.18 -6.76 6.00
N TYR A 28 6.08 -6.77 4.68
CA TYR A 28 5.07 -7.52 3.94
C TYR A 28 5.75 -8.39 2.88
N ALA A 29 5.75 -9.71 3.09
CA ALA A 29 6.57 -10.64 2.29
C ALA A 29 8.05 -10.22 2.26
N ASP A 30 8.56 -9.77 1.10
CA ASP A 30 9.90 -9.25 0.86
C ASP A 30 10.00 -7.72 0.92
N ASP A 31 8.87 -7.01 0.93
CA ASP A 31 8.83 -5.55 1.06
C ASP A 31 9.12 -5.13 2.50
N LEU A 32 10.18 -4.35 2.68
CA LEU A 32 10.59 -3.76 3.96
C LEU A 32 10.21 -2.27 3.95
N ALA A 33 9.49 -1.83 4.99
CA ALA A 33 9.13 -0.43 5.19
C ALA A 33 9.67 0.07 6.53
N PHE A 34 10.24 1.27 6.51
CA PHE A 34 10.73 1.98 7.68
C PHE A 34 10.13 3.37 7.70
N SER A 35 9.64 3.78 8.87
CA SER A 35 9.11 5.12 9.10
C SER A 35 9.69 5.72 10.37
N GLY A 36 9.80 7.04 10.44
CA GLY A 36 10.39 7.72 11.58
C GLY A 36 10.33 9.23 11.43
N SER A 37 10.93 9.93 12.38
CA SER A 37 10.88 11.39 12.46
C SER A 37 11.84 12.08 11.47
N ALA A 38 11.84 13.42 11.51
CA ALA A 38 12.84 14.22 10.79
C ALA A 38 14.28 13.85 11.18
N GLU A 39 14.51 13.32 12.39
CA GLU A 39 15.83 12.86 12.82
C GLU A 39 16.34 11.69 11.99
N LEU A 40 15.46 10.70 11.77
CA LEU A 40 15.75 9.58 10.89
C LEU A 40 16.04 10.09 9.47
N ALA A 41 15.25 11.05 8.97
CA ALA A 41 15.44 11.63 7.64
C ALA A 41 16.83 12.27 7.49
N ARG A 42 17.34 13.00 8.50
CA ARG A 42 18.69 13.57 8.49
C ARG A 42 19.79 12.52 8.44
N ARG A 43 19.51 11.31 8.93
CA ARG A 43 20.46 10.19 9.02
C ARG A 43 20.11 9.05 8.07
N ALA A 44 19.27 9.30 7.07
CA ALA A 44 18.66 8.26 6.23
C ALA A 44 19.71 7.42 5.49
N ASP A 45 20.77 8.03 4.97
CA ASP A 45 21.83 7.28 4.27
C ASP A 45 22.58 6.33 5.22
N ALA A 46 22.87 6.77 6.44
CA ALA A 46 23.50 5.93 7.45
C ALA A 46 22.57 4.79 7.87
N PHE A 47 21.29 5.08 8.03
CA PHE A 47 20.26 4.11 8.33
C PHE A 47 20.16 3.03 7.24
N VAL A 48 20.05 3.44 5.97
CA VAL A 48 19.94 2.53 4.82
C VAL A 48 21.19 1.67 4.68
N ARG A 49 22.40 2.23 4.89
CA ARG A 49 23.65 1.43 4.86
C ARG A 49 23.66 0.36 5.96
N GLY A 50 23.22 0.68 7.17
CA GLY A 50 23.15 -0.29 8.27
C GLY A 50 22.12 -1.39 7.99
N ALA A 51 20.94 -1.02 7.51
CA ALA A 51 19.90 -1.97 7.11
C ALA A 51 20.40 -2.88 5.96
N ALA A 52 21.07 -2.32 4.96
CA ALA A 52 21.66 -3.08 3.85
C ALA A 52 22.68 -4.11 4.34
N ARG A 53 23.51 -3.75 5.33
CA ARG A 53 24.49 -4.66 5.91
C ARG A 53 23.82 -5.80 6.68
N ILE A 54 22.77 -5.51 7.45
CA ILE A 54 21.98 -6.54 8.13
C ILE A 54 21.36 -7.51 7.12
N VAL A 55 20.79 -6.99 6.03
CA VAL A 55 20.21 -7.81 4.95
C VAL A 55 21.27 -8.71 4.30
N ALA A 56 22.45 -8.16 4.02
CA ALA A 56 23.58 -8.92 3.45
C ALA A 56 24.10 -10.01 4.40
N ASP A 57 24.24 -9.70 5.69
CA ASP A 57 24.70 -10.66 6.71
C ASP A 57 23.74 -11.85 6.88
N GLU A 58 22.45 -11.65 6.61
CA GLU A 58 21.44 -12.72 6.62
C GLU A 58 21.34 -13.47 5.28
N GLY A 59 22.23 -13.19 4.32
CA GLY A 59 22.31 -13.87 3.03
C GLY A 59 21.36 -13.35 1.95
N HIS A 60 20.85 -12.12 2.11
CA HIS A 60 19.94 -11.49 1.17
C HIS A 60 20.57 -10.26 0.50
N ALA A 61 19.97 -9.78 -0.59
CA ALA A 61 20.41 -8.57 -1.28
C ALA A 61 19.26 -7.56 -1.39
N LEU A 62 19.56 -6.28 -1.12
CA LEU A 62 18.61 -5.22 -1.38
C LEU A 62 18.53 -4.90 -2.87
N ASN A 63 17.31 -4.65 -3.35
CA ASN A 63 17.11 -4.13 -4.70
C ASN A 63 17.27 -2.60 -4.69
N GLY A 64 18.47 -2.12 -5.06
CA GLY A 64 18.78 -0.68 -5.06
C GLY A 64 17.87 0.18 -5.97
N LEU A 65 17.30 -0.39 -7.03
CA LEU A 65 16.34 0.33 -7.90
C LEU A 65 14.97 0.52 -7.22
N LYS A 66 14.64 -0.34 -6.26
CA LYS A 66 13.41 -0.28 -5.46
C LYS A 66 13.60 0.40 -4.11
N THR A 67 14.82 0.51 -3.60
CA THR A 67 15.13 1.24 -2.37
C THR A 67 14.91 2.74 -2.57
N ARG A 68 13.97 3.32 -1.81
CA ARG A 68 13.62 4.74 -1.90
C ARG A 68 13.47 5.36 -0.52
N ILE A 69 13.86 6.63 -0.41
CA ILE A 69 13.63 7.46 0.76
C ILE A 69 12.62 8.54 0.35
N HIS A 70 11.50 8.62 1.07
CA HIS A 70 10.43 9.57 0.76
C HIS A 70 10.22 10.55 1.93
N PRO A 71 10.53 11.84 1.76
CA PRO A 71 10.22 12.85 2.78
C PRO A 71 8.70 13.04 2.92
N ALA A 72 8.25 13.58 4.06
CA ALA A 72 6.82 13.76 4.35
C ALA A 72 6.08 14.64 3.31
N GLY A 73 6.79 15.58 2.67
CA GLY A 73 6.21 16.50 1.69
C GLY A 73 5.92 15.90 0.31
N VAL A 74 6.29 14.65 0.06
CA VAL A 74 5.95 13.94 -1.20
C VAL A 74 5.02 12.77 -0.91
N ARG A 75 4.30 12.29 -1.93
CA ARG A 75 3.45 11.10 -1.78
C ARG A 75 4.29 9.90 -1.35
N GLN A 76 3.93 9.32 -0.22
CA GLN A 76 4.49 8.08 0.33
C GLN A 76 3.51 6.95 0.08
N SER A 77 3.97 5.88 -0.57
CA SER A 77 3.16 4.69 -0.82
C SER A 77 3.92 3.42 -0.46
N VAL A 78 3.24 2.52 0.25
CA VAL A 78 3.72 1.19 0.62
C VAL A 78 2.71 0.18 0.07
N THR A 79 3.18 -0.81 -0.69
CA THR A 79 2.34 -1.86 -1.30
C THR A 79 1.07 -1.32 -2.01
N GLY A 80 1.18 -0.19 -2.71
CA GLY A 80 0.06 0.46 -3.42
C GLY A 80 -0.88 1.32 -2.56
N VAL A 81 -0.70 1.34 -1.23
CA VAL A 81 -1.47 2.18 -0.29
C VAL A 81 -0.68 3.45 0.01
N VAL A 82 -1.33 4.60 -0.06
CA VAL A 82 -0.77 5.89 0.35
C VAL A 82 -0.81 6.00 1.87
N VAL A 83 0.31 6.40 2.49
CA VAL A 83 0.49 6.33 3.96
C VAL A 83 0.93 7.65 4.61
N ASN A 84 0.93 8.77 3.88
CA ASN A 84 1.43 10.08 4.37
C ASN A 84 0.91 10.50 5.76
N GLU A 85 -0.40 10.36 5.99
CA GLU A 85 -1.05 10.74 7.26
C GLU A 85 -1.92 9.60 7.78
N ARG A 86 -2.66 8.97 6.86
CA ARG A 86 -3.49 7.80 7.10
C ARG A 86 -3.47 6.93 5.86
N THR A 87 -3.81 5.65 6.03
CA THR A 87 -3.98 4.72 4.92
C THR A 87 -5.02 5.25 3.94
N ASN A 88 -4.63 5.33 2.68
CA ASN A 88 -5.47 5.89 1.64
C ASN A 88 -5.20 5.23 0.30
N ILE A 89 -6.20 5.26 -0.56
CA ILE A 89 -6.06 4.83 -1.95
C ILE A 89 -5.55 5.97 -2.81
N THR A 90 -4.97 5.64 -3.96
CA THR A 90 -4.54 6.67 -4.91
C THR A 90 -5.73 7.49 -5.39
N ARG A 91 -5.52 8.79 -5.60
CA ARG A 91 -6.59 9.68 -6.10
C ARG A 91 -7.12 9.20 -7.45
N SER A 92 -6.21 8.80 -8.35
CA SER A 92 -6.54 8.27 -9.67
C SER A 92 -7.45 7.04 -9.61
N GLU A 93 -7.16 6.10 -8.71
CA GLU A 93 -7.98 4.89 -8.55
C GLU A 93 -9.37 5.23 -7.98
N PHE A 94 -9.42 6.13 -7.00
CA PHE A 94 -10.69 6.55 -6.43
C PHE A 94 -11.58 7.27 -7.45
N ASP A 95 -10.98 8.20 -8.21
CA ASP A 95 -11.68 8.99 -9.22
C ASP A 95 -12.15 8.08 -10.37
N LEU A 96 -11.35 7.08 -10.77
CA LEU A 96 -11.75 6.05 -11.74
C LEU A 96 -12.95 5.23 -11.23
N LEU A 97 -12.88 4.69 -10.01
CA LEU A 97 -13.99 3.92 -9.45
C LEU A 97 -15.25 4.75 -9.33
N LYS A 98 -15.14 6.00 -8.86
CA LYS A 98 -16.26 6.92 -8.77
C LYS A 98 -16.88 7.19 -10.15
N ALA A 99 -16.05 7.41 -11.17
CA ALA A 99 -16.52 7.63 -12.54
C ALA A 99 -17.25 6.40 -13.09
N VAL A 100 -16.69 5.20 -12.91
CA VAL A 100 -17.34 3.94 -13.32
C VAL A 100 -18.70 3.79 -12.65
N LEU A 101 -18.79 3.93 -11.32
CA LEU A 101 -20.06 3.79 -10.61
C LEU A 101 -21.10 4.82 -11.05
N ARG A 102 -20.67 6.07 -11.24
CA ARG A 102 -21.55 7.13 -11.77
C ARG A 102 -22.07 6.78 -13.16
N ASN A 103 -21.19 6.32 -14.05
CA ASN A 103 -21.58 5.97 -15.41
C ASN A 103 -22.50 4.74 -15.42
N CYS A 104 -22.25 3.73 -14.58
CA CYS A 104 -23.16 2.59 -14.43
C CYS A 104 -24.56 3.04 -13.99
N ALA A 105 -24.65 4.00 -13.06
CA ALA A 105 -25.93 4.51 -12.59
C ALA A 105 -26.69 5.33 -13.66
N VAL A 106 -26.00 5.94 -14.62
CA VAL A 106 -26.60 6.78 -15.67
C VAL A 106 -26.89 5.99 -16.96
N HIS A 107 -25.97 5.10 -17.34
CA HIS A 107 -25.96 4.41 -18.64
C HIS A 107 -26.10 2.89 -18.54
N GLY A 108 -26.27 2.36 -17.32
CA GLY A 108 -26.31 0.92 -17.05
C GLY A 108 -24.91 0.28 -16.92
N PRO A 109 -24.81 -0.86 -16.23
CA PRO A 109 -23.53 -1.55 -15.96
C PRO A 109 -22.82 -2.01 -17.24
N GLU A 110 -23.57 -2.43 -18.26
CA GLU A 110 -23.02 -2.88 -19.55
C GLU A 110 -22.20 -1.79 -20.25
N SER A 111 -22.53 -0.51 -20.05
CA SER A 111 -21.78 0.59 -20.64
C SER A 111 -20.33 0.67 -20.14
N GLN A 112 -20.04 0.14 -18.95
CA GLN A 112 -18.73 0.17 -18.32
C GLN A 112 -18.04 -1.20 -18.31
N ASN A 113 -18.74 -2.29 -18.64
CA ASN A 113 -18.17 -3.65 -18.74
C ASN A 113 -17.38 -3.85 -20.04
N ARG A 114 -16.38 -3.00 -20.29
CA ARG A 114 -15.63 -2.96 -21.57
C ARG A 114 -14.80 -4.20 -21.86
N GLU A 115 -14.41 -4.92 -20.81
CA GLU A 115 -13.59 -6.13 -20.88
C GLU A 115 -14.44 -7.42 -20.92
N GLY A 116 -15.78 -7.29 -20.88
CA GLY A 116 -16.68 -8.44 -20.89
C GLY A 116 -16.52 -9.34 -19.66
N HIS A 117 -16.26 -8.75 -18.49
CA HIS A 117 -16.07 -9.51 -17.26
C HIS A 117 -17.37 -10.27 -16.91
N PRO A 118 -17.32 -11.59 -16.69
CA PRO A 118 -18.51 -12.43 -16.54
C PRO A 118 -19.34 -12.10 -15.29
N ASP A 119 -18.70 -11.59 -14.24
CA ASP A 119 -19.37 -11.07 -13.05
C ASP A 119 -18.87 -9.65 -12.71
N PHE A 120 -19.26 -8.69 -13.54
CA PHE A 120 -18.86 -7.28 -13.38
C PHE A 120 -19.33 -6.70 -12.03
N ARG A 121 -20.46 -7.19 -11.51
CA ARG A 121 -21.01 -6.78 -10.22
C ARG A 121 -20.09 -7.18 -9.08
N ALA A 122 -19.69 -8.46 -9.01
CA ALA A 122 -18.77 -8.93 -7.99
C ALA A 122 -17.39 -8.28 -8.10
N GLN A 123 -16.91 -8.03 -9.33
CA GLN A 123 -15.65 -7.33 -9.56
C GLN A 123 -15.66 -5.92 -8.94
N LEU A 124 -16.69 -5.12 -9.23
CA LEU A 124 -16.83 -3.78 -8.65
C LEU A 124 -17.00 -3.83 -7.14
N LEU A 125 -17.80 -4.77 -6.62
CA LEU A 125 -17.98 -4.94 -5.19
C LEU A 125 -16.67 -5.32 -4.47
N GLY A 126 -15.86 -6.19 -5.07
CA GLY A 126 -14.55 -6.58 -4.54
C GLY A 126 -13.60 -5.38 -4.44
N ARG A 127 -13.54 -4.55 -5.49
CA ARG A 127 -12.76 -3.30 -5.48
C ARG A 127 -13.24 -2.32 -4.40
N ILE A 128 -14.55 -2.11 -4.27
CA ILE A 128 -15.13 -1.24 -3.23
C ILE A 128 -14.80 -1.77 -1.83
N THR A 129 -14.89 -3.09 -1.64
CA THR A 129 -14.60 -3.74 -0.36
C THR A 129 -13.13 -3.55 0.03
N TRP A 130 -12.21 -3.72 -0.92
CA TRP A 130 -10.79 -3.40 -0.70
C TRP A 130 -10.58 -1.94 -0.30
N VAL A 131 -11.22 -0.99 -1.00
CA VAL A 131 -11.17 0.43 -0.61
C VAL A 131 -11.72 0.67 0.79
N ALA A 132 -12.79 -0.03 1.17
CA ALA A 132 -13.37 0.08 2.51
C ALA A 132 -12.44 -0.46 3.61
N CYS A 133 -11.68 -1.52 3.34
CA CYS A 133 -10.64 -2.02 4.25
C CYS A 133 -9.50 -1.01 4.43
N VAL A 134 -9.09 -0.32 3.36
CA VAL A 134 -7.97 0.64 3.40
C VAL A 134 -8.40 2.00 3.98
N HIS A 135 -9.57 2.50 3.59
CA HIS A 135 -10.08 3.82 3.98
C HIS A 135 -11.62 3.78 4.11
N PRO A 136 -12.16 3.43 5.30
CA PRO A 136 -13.58 3.16 5.48
C PRO A 136 -14.53 4.27 5.01
N PRO A 137 -14.28 5.58 5.27
CA PRO A 137 -15.17 6.64 4.78
C PRO A 137 -15.28 6.74 3.24
N ARG A 138 -14.17 6.48 2.51
CA ARG A 138 -14.18 6.48 1.04
C ARG A 138 -14.90 5.25 0.49
N GLY A 139 -14.68 4.10 1.12
CA GLY A 139 -15.39 2.86 0.80
C GLY A 139 -16.90 2.99 1.00
N ALA A 140 -17.34 3.58 2.11
CA ALA A 140 -18.75 3.84 2.38
C ALA A 140 -19.40 4.71 1.29
N ARG A 141 -18.69 5.77 0.83
CA ARG A 141 -19.17 6.62 -0.27
C ARG A 141 -19.35 5.85 -1.57
N LEU A 142 -18.36 5.05 -1.97
CA LEU A 142 -18.45 4.22 -3.18
C LEU A 142 -19.55 3.16 -3.05
N ARG A 143 -19.75 2.59 -1.86
CA ARG A 143 -20.80 1.60 -1.61
C ARG A 143 -22.19 2.21 -1.76
N ALA A 144 -22.38 3.45 -1.32
CA ALA A 144 -23.62 4.19 -1.53
C ALA A 144 -23.88 4.46 -3.03
N ASP A 145 -22.85 4.83 -3.79
CA ASP A 145 -22.97 5.02 -5.25
C ASP A 145 -23.26 3.70 -5.97
N PHE A 146 -22.65 2.58 -5.54
CA PHE A 146 -22.91 1.25 -6.06
C PHE A 146 -24.37 0.79 -5.85
N GLY A 147 -24.98 1.15 -4.71
CA GLY A 147 -26.38 0.83 -4.42
C GLY A 147 -27.40 1.57 -5.29
N ARG A 148 -26.97 2.59 -6.05
CA ARG A 148 -27.84 3.35 -6.97
C ARG A 148 -27.90 2.75 -8.38
N ILE A 149 -27.08 1.74 -8.66
CA ILE A 149 -27.00 1.11 -9.98
C ILE A 149 -28.14 0.10 -10.11
N SER A 150 -28.90 0.19 -11.19
CA SER A 150 -29.81 -0.87 -11.63
C SER A 150 -28.99 -1.95 -12.35
N TRP A 151 -28.92 -3.13 -11.72
CA TRP A 151 -28.16 -4.28 -12.21
C TRP A 151 -28.98 -5.13 -13.18
#